data_AF-A0A927H6L2-F1
#
_entry.id   AF-A0A927H6L2-F1
#
_cell.length_a   1.000
_cell.length_b   1.000
_cell.length_c   1.000
_cell.angle_alpha   90.00
_cell.angle_beta   90.00
_cell.angle_gamma   90.00
#
_symmetry.space_group_name_H-M   'P 1'
#
loop_
_entity.id
_entity.type
_entity.pdbx_description
1 polymer ?
#
loop_
_entity_poly.entity_id
_entity_poly.type
_entity_poly.pdbx_seq_one_letter_code
_entity_poly.pdbx_strand_id
1 'polypeptide(L)'
;MTQTNEIRASQIRPFLLGGAATGPLFYAASIIQAFTRTGFDIKRHAISTLTLGDLGWVQSANFIVTGLLALLAAIGMRGLLRGGIGGVWGPLLIGIYGIGMTLAGLFRPDPGFGFPAGAPEGMPEVMSGYAAVHSFAFYTAFTGLIAACFVFARRFAAQGERGWQVYCVATGIVSPLLIAIGMSLNSWIGVVMAIAGMAAFGWVSVLAARLRAEAGNASFRLHGTAKRA
;
A
#
# COMPACT_ATOMS: atom_id res chain seq x y z
N MET A 1 -35.22 1.80 -3.86
CA MET A 1 -33.83 2.08 -4.30
C MET A 1 -32.96 2.73 -3.21
N THR A 2 -33.51 3.60 -2.35
CA THR A 2 -32.78 4.32 -1.29
C THR A 2 -32.19 3.41 -0.20
N GLN A 3 -32.97 2.50 0.39
CA GLN A 3 -32.48 1.56 1.41
C GLN A 3 -31.35 0.65 0.91
N THR A 4 -31.44 0.15 -0.32
CA THR A 4 -30.42 -0.75 -0.90
C THR A 4 -29.07 -0.04 -1.07
N ASN A 5 -29.08 1.26 -1.39
CA ASN A 5 -27.87 2.07 -1.50
C ASN A 5 -27.27 2.40 -0.13
N GLU A 6 -28.09 2.58 0.90
CA GLU A 6 -27.64 2.83 2.28
C GLU A 6 -27.00 1.60 2.93
N ILE A 7 -27.60 0.42 2.76
CA ILE A 7 -27.02 -0.85 3.21
C ILE A 7 -25.67 -1.10 2.52
N ARG A 8 -25.56 -0.79 1.22
CA ARG A 8 -24.31 -0.94 0.49
C ARG A 8 -23.23 0.04 0.97
N ALA A 9 -23.61 1.28 1.29
CA ALA A 9 -22.67 2.29 1.81
C ALA A 9 -22.17 1.96 3.22
N SER A 10 -23.04 1.47 4.12
CA SER A 10 -22.65 1.06 5.47
C SER A 10 -21.71 -0.16 5.45
N GLN A 11 -21.90 -1.09 4.52
CA GLN A 11 -21.03 -2.26 4.32
C GLN A 11 -19.65 -1.92 3.75
N ILE A 12 -19.54 -0.89 2.91
CA ILE A 12 -18.28 -0.50 2.25
C ILE A 12 -17.36 0.34 3.16
N ARG A 13 -17.94 1.14 4.08
CA ARG A 13 -17.17 2.06 4.94
C ARG A 13 -16.13 1.39 5.84
N PRO A 14 -16.39 0.23 6.47
CA PRO A 14 -15.38 -0.52 7.22
C PRO A 14 -14.22 -0.99 6.35
N PHE A 15 -14.50 -1.45 5.13
CA PHE A 15 -13.46 -1.90 4.20
C PHE A 15 -12.52 -0.77 3.77
N LEU A 16 -13.08 0.42 3.48
CA LEU A 16 -12.29 1.60 3.16
C LEU A 16 -11.55 2.15 4.39
N LEU A 17 -12.09 1.98 5.60
CA LEU A 17 -11.37 2.30 6.84
C LEU A 17 -10.15 1.38 7.00
N GLY A 18 -10.30 0.09 6.71
CA GLY A 18 -9.17 -0.84 6.67
C GLY A 18 -8.08 -0.39 5.69
N GLY A 19 -8.48 0.03 4.49
CA GLY A 19 -7.56 0.64 3.52
C GLY A 19 -6.84 1.88 4.05
N ALA A 20 -7.56 2.77 4.74
CA ALA A 20 -6.98 3.97 5.34
C ALA A 20 -5.98 3.67 6.47
N ALA A 21 -6.08 2.49 7.09
CA ALA A 21 -5.18 2.06 8.15
C ALA A 21 -3.89 1.39 7.62
N THR A 22 -3.85 0.95 6.35
CA THR A 22 -2.72 0.18 5.78
C THR A 22 -1.35 0.84 5.97
N GLY A 23 -1.17 2.07 5.50
CA GLY A 23 0.09 2.81 5.60
C GLY A 23 0.48 3.11 7.05
N PRO A 24 -0.40 3.74 7.86
CA PRO A 24 -0.11 4.01 9.26
C PRO A 24 0.29 2.77 10.07
N LEU A 25 -0.45 1.66 9.93
CA LEU A 25 -0.15 0.41 10.64
C LEU A 25 1.18 -0.18 10.18
N PHE A 26 1.40 -0.24 8.86
CA PHE A 26 2.61 -0.80 8.30
C PHE A 26 3.86 -0.06 8.81
N TYR A 27 3.87 1.27 8.68
CA TYR A 27 5.02 2.08 9.08
C TYR A 27 5.18 2.17 10.59
N ALA A 28 4.11 2.26 11.38
CA ALA A 28 4.24 2.26 12.84
C ALA A 28 4.91 0.97 13.33
N ALA A 29 4.43 -0.19 12.88
CA ALA A 29 5.02 -1.47 13.25
C ALA A 29 6.48 -1.61 12.76
N SER A 30 6.76 -1.24 11.50
CA SER A 30 8.12 -1.32 10.96
C SER A 30 9.10 -0.37 11.64
N ILE A 31 8.67 0.84 12.02
CA ILE A 31 9.51 1.80 12.76
C ILE A 31 9.81 1.26 14.16
N ILE A 32 8.80 0.80 14.89
CA ILE A 32 8.98 0.20 16.22
C ILE A 32 9.93 -1.00 16.13
N GLN A 33 9.75 -1.85 15.12
CA GLN A 33 10.61 -3.02 14.92
C GLN A 33 12.04 -2.63 14.54
N ALA A 34 12.23 -1.62 13.68
CA ALA A 34 13.55 -1.13 13.31
C ALA A 34 14.36 -0.65 14.52
N PHE A 35 13.73 0.02 15.50
CA PHE A 35 14.40 0.49 16.72
C PHE A 35 14.67 -0.62 17.75
N THR A 36 14.01 -1.76 17.63
CA THR A 36 14.17 -2.89 18.57
C THR A 36 15.05 -4.00 18.01
N ARG A 37 15.42 -3.93 16.73
CA ARG A 37 16.14 -5.00 16.05
C ARG A 37 17.64 -4.76 16.00
N THR A 38 18.38 -5.50 16.82
CA THR A 38 19.85 -5.50 16.82
C THR A 38 20.40 -5.81 15.42
N GLY A 39 21.35 -4.99 14.97
CA GLY A 39 22.01 -5.13 13.66
C GLY A 39 21.20 -4.55 12.49
N PHE A 40 19.96 -4.09 12.68
CA PHE A 40 19.23 -3.40 11.63
C PHE A 40 19.70 -1.95 11.50
N ASP A 41 20.24 -1.57 10.35
CA ASP A 41 20.56 -0.18 9.99
C ASP A 41 19.66 0.24 8.82
N ILE A 42 18.74 1.17 9.05
CA ILE A 42 17.80 1.65 8.02
C ILE A 42 18.51 2.29 6.81
N LYS A 43 19.77 2.71 6.92
CA LYS A 43 20.52 3.23 5.75
C LYS A 43 20.86 2.09 4.79
N ARG A 44 21.22 0.92 5.32
CA ARG A 44 21.70 -0.24 4.57
C ARG A 44 20.60 -1.26 4.27
N HIS A 45 19.63 -1.40 5.18
CA HIS A 45 18.63 -2.46 5.13
C HIS A 45 17.26 -1.90 4.78
N ALA A 46 16.63 -2.49 3.77
CA ALA A 46 15.25 -2.20 3.44
C ALA A 46 14.30 -2.69 4.56
N ILE A 47 13.17 -2.02 4.76
CA ILE A 47 12.16 -2.43 5.76
C ILE A 47 11.73 -3.90 5.58
N SER A 48 11.70 -4.41 4.35
CA SER A 48 11.35 -5.81 4.09
C SER A 48 12.31 -6.80 4.75
N THR A 49 13.58 -6.46 4.97
CA THR A 49 14.52 -7.37 5.63
C THR A 49 14.16 -7.57 7.10
N LEU A 50 13.37 -6.69 7.74
CA LEU A 50 12.85 -6.90 9.09
C LEU A 50 12.04 -8.19 9.24
N THR A 51 11.67 -8.88 8.16
CA THR A 51 11.13 -10.24 8.21
C THR A 51 12.15 -11.31 8.61
N LEU A 52 13.42 -10.95 8.77
CA LEU A 52 14.51 -11.86 9.09
C LEU A 52 14.84 -11.93 10.60
N GLY A 53 15.31 -13.11 10.99
CA GLY A 53 15.67 -13.47 12.36
C GLY A 53 14.48 -13.60 13.32
N ASP A 54 14.75 -13.67 14.62
CA ASP A 54 13.82 -14.13 15.67
C ASP A 54 12.49 -13.38 15.75
N LEU A 55 12.50 -12.06 15.51
CA LEU A 55 11.27 -11.23 15.50
C LEU A 55 10.72 -11.02 14.08
N GLY A 56 11.26 -11.70 13.08
CA GLY A 56 10.89 -11.55 11.68
C GLY A 56 9.41 -11.82 11.39
N TRP A 57 8.78 -12.68 12.19
CA TRP A 57 7.36 -12.96 12.09
C TRP A 57 6.48 -11.72 12.29
N VAL A 58 6.92 -10.72 13.05
CA VAL A 58 6.19 -9.47 13.27
C VAL A 58 6.05 -8.71 11.96
N GLN A 59 7.15 -8.53 11.24
CA GLN A 59 7.12 -7.87 9.94
C GLN A 59 6.36 -8.71 8.90
N SER A 60 6.49 -10.04 8.92
CA SER A 60 5.70 -10.92 8.06
C SER A 60 4.20 -10.76 8.31
N ALA A 61 3.76 -10.74 9.57
CA ALA A 61 2.37 -10.48 9.95
C ALA A 61 1.92 -9.08 9.52
N ASN A 62 2.78 -8.07 9.67
CA ASN A 62 2.52 -6.70 9.24
C ASN A 62 2.27 -6.60 7.73
N PHE A 63 3.09 -7.27 6.91
CA PHE A 63 2.88 -7.39 5.46
C PHE A 63 1.55 -8.07 5.13
N ILE A 64 1.25 -9.21 5.76
CA ILE A 64 0.02 -9.98 5.53
C ILE A 64 -1.21 -9.15 5.91
N VAL A 65 -1.24 -8.57 7.11
CA VAL A 65 -2.36 -7.73 7.58
C VAL A 65 -2.56 -6.54 6.64
N THR A 66 -1.47 -5.87 6.24
CA THR A 66 -1.53 -4.76 5.28
C THR A 66 -2.12 -5.21 3.94
N GLY A 67 -1.70 -6.38 3.43
CA GLY A 67 -2.22 -6.97 2.20
C GLY A 67 -3.71 -7.30 2.27
N LEU A 68 -4.15 -7.93 3.36
CA LEU A 68 -5.56 -8.27 3.58
C LEU A 68 -6.43 -7.02 3.72
N LEU A 69 -5.97 -6.00 4.44
CA LEU A 69 -6.68 -4.72 4.55
C LEU A 69 -6.80 -4.02 3.19
N ALA A 70 -5.75 -4.06 2.37
CA ALA A 70 -5.79 -3.55 1.00
C ALA A 70 -6.76 -4.32 0.10
N LEU A 71 -6.86 -5.65 0.25
CA LEU A 71 -7.85 -6.48 -0.46
C LEU A 71 -9.28 -6.13 -0.08
N LEU A 72 -9.56 -5.96 1.22
CA LEU A 72 -10.86 -5.48 1.68
C LEU A 72 -11.16 -4.09 1.10
N ALA A 73 -10.19 -3.18 1.14
CA ALA A 73 -10.33 -1.85 0.54
C ALA A 73 -10.64 -1.93 -0.95
N ALA A 74 -9.97 -2.81 -1.71
CA ALA A 74 -10.28 -3.04 -3.13
C ALA A 74 -11.73 -3.49 -3.34
N ILE A 75 -12.26 -4.41 -2.52
CA ILE A 75 -13.67 -4.83 -2.57
C ILE A 75 -14.58 -3.63 -2.30
N GLY A 76 -14.27 -2.83 -1.27
CA GLY A 76 -15.00 -1.60 -0.96
C GLY A 76 -15.00 -0.59 -2.11
N MET A 77 -13.84 -0.36 -2.72
CA MET A 77 -13.69 0.52 -3.88
C MET A 77 -14.49 0.00 -5.08
N ARG A 78 -14.50 -1.32 -5.33
CA ARG A 78 -15.28 -1.91 -6.42
C ARG A 78 -16.77 -1.70 -6.22
N GLY A 79 -17.25 -1.83 -4.98
CA GLY A 79 -18.64 -1.56 -4.64
C GLY A 79 -19.01 -0.09 -4.84
N LEU A 80 -18.15 0.83 -4.39
CA LEU A 80 -18.39 2.28 -4.44
C LEU A 80 -18.31 2.84 -5.87
N LEU A 81 -17.36 2.37 -6.65
CA LEU A 81 -17.00 2.96 -7.95
C LEU A 81 -17.66 2.26 -9.14
N ARG A 82 -18.54 1.28 -8.90
CA ARG A 82 -19.17 0.47 -9.95
C ARG A 82 -19.87 1.34 -10.99
N GLY A 83 -19.54 1.14 -12.27
CA GLY A 83 -20.09 1.90 -13.40
C GLY A 83 -19.48 3.29 -13.63
N GLY A 84 -18.55 3.72 -12.77
CA GLY A 84 -17.85 5.00 -12.91
C GLY A 84 -16.41 4.87 -13.41
N ILE A 85 -15.81 6.02 -13.75
CA ILE A 85 -14.40 6.11 -14.15
C ILE A 85 -13.53 5.61 -12.99
N GLY A 86 -12.62 4.69 -13.32
CA GLY A 86 -11.73 4.03 -12.36
C GLY A 86 -12.35 2.84 -11.62
N GLY A 87 -13.64 2.54 -11.81
CA GLY A 87 -14.35 1.49 -11.05
C GLY A 87 -13.96 0.05 -11.36
N VAL A 88 -13.20 -0.17 -12.44
CA VAL A 88 -12.66 -1.50 -12.78
C VAL A 88 -11.19 -1.59 -12.39
N TRP A 89 -10.36 -0.79 -13.06
CA TRP A 89 -8.91 -0.85 -12.92
C TRP A 89 -8.40 -0.36 -11.57
N GLY A 90 -9.06 0.63 -10.94
CA GLY A 90 -8.64 1.13 -9.63
C GLY A 90 -8.68 0.03 -8.56
N PRO A 91 -9.85 -0.57 -8.30
CA PRO A 91 -9.98 -1.70 -7.37
C PRO A 91 -9.07 -2.88 -7.72
N LEU A 92 -8.96 -3.24 -9.01
CA LEU A 92 -8.14 -4.37 -9.45
C LEU A 92 -6.67 -4.17 -9.10
N LEU A 93 -6.12 -2.97 -9.36
CA LEU A 93 -4.72 -2.65 -9.09
C LEU A 93 -4.42 -2.56 -7.58
N ILE A 94 -5.36 -2.03 -6.78
CA ILE A 94 -5.26 -2.09 -5.32
C ILE A 94 -5.32 -3.53 -4.80
N GLY A 95 -6.11 -4.39 -5.45
CA GLY A 95 -6.15 -5.83 -5.16
C GLY A 95 -4.82 -6.52 -5.46
N ILE A 96 -4.21 -6.23 -6.62
CA ILE A 96 -2.86 -6.72 -6.98
C ILE A 96 -1.83 -6.29 -5.93
N TYR A 97 -1.87 -5.03 -5.50
CA TYR A 97 -1.04 -4.55 -4.39
C TYR A 97 -1.26 -5.37 -3.11
N GLY A 98 -2.52 -5.61 -2.73
CA GLY A 98 -2.83 -6.42 -1.54
C GLY A 98 -2.32 -7.87 -1.62
N ILE A 99 -2.42 -8.51 -2.79
CA ILE A 99 -1.86 -9.85 -3.04
C ILE A 99 -0.34 -9.82 -2.91
N GLY A 100 0.32 -8.87 -3.57
CA GLY A 100 1.78 -8.78 -3.53
C GLY A 100 2.31 -8.49 -2.13
N MET A 101 1.64 -7.64 -1.35
CA MET A 101 1.97 -7.42 0.07
C MET A 101 1.81 -8.70 0.90
N THR A 102 0.75 -9.46 0.67
CA THR A 102 0.53 -10.74 1.38
C THR A 102 1.64 -11.74 1.05
N LEU A 103 1.98 -11.88 -0.23
CA LEU A 103 3.07 -12.74 -0.69
C LEU A 103 4.43 -12.29 -0.14
N ALA A 104 4.71 -10.99 -0.10
CA ALA A 104 5.95 -10.46 0.49
C ALA A 104 6.06 -10.75 2.01
N GLY A 105 4.95 -10.96 2.71
CA GLY A 105 4.97 -11.40 4.10
C GLY A 105 5.21 -12.90 4.27
N LEU A 106 4.75 -13.71 3.30
CA LEU A 106 4.90 -15.17 3.29
C LEU A 106 6.30 -15.62 2.84
N PHE A 107 6.87 -14.92 1.86
CA PHE A 107 8.18 -15.22 1.29
C PHE A 107 9.16 -14.14 1.72
N ARG A 108 10.28 -14.52 2.33
CA ARG A 108 11.25 -13.59 2.91
C ARG A 108 12.36 -13.27 1.90
N PRO A 109 12.94 -12.06 1.94
CA PRO A 109 14.17 -11.77 1.20
C PRO A 109 15.34 -12.56 1.80
N ASP A 110 16.45 -12.63 1.08
CA ASP A 110 17.66 -13.28 1.59
C ASP A 110 18.39 -12.37 2.60
N PRO A 111 19.03 -12.95 3.62
CA PRO A 111 19.97 -12.24 4.49
C PRO A 111 21.13 -11.63 3.70
N GLY A 112 21.55 -10.43 4.07
CA GLY A 112 22.67 -9.75 3.44
C GLY A 112 23.06 -8.50 4.22
N PHE A 113 24.18 -7.90 3.83
CA PHE A 113 24.72 -6.71 4.49
C PHE A 113 24.92 -6.86 6.02
N GLY A 114 25.21 -8.08 6.48
CA GLY A 114 25.42 -8.40 7.88
C GLY A 114 24.14 -8.49 8.71
N PHE A 115 22.96 -8.51 8.07
CA PHE A 115 21.67 -8.62 8.76
C PHE A 115 20.84 -9.84 8.31
N PRO A 116 20.33 -10.65 9.27
CA PRO A 116 20.61 -10.61 10.71
C PRO A 116 22.04 -11.06 11.04
N ALA A 117 22.41 -11.09 12.33
CA ALA A 117 23.72 -11.58 12.77
C ALA A 117 24.03 -12.97 12.17
N GLY A 118 25.22 -13.12 11.58
CA GLY A 118 25.63 -14.31 10.83
C GLY A 118 25.34 -14.26 9.33
N ALA A 119 24.67 -13.21 8.82
CA ALA A 119 24.50 -12.99 7.39
C ALA A 119 25.80 -12.54 6.70
N PRO A 120 25.95 -12.77 5.38
CA PRO A 120 27.07 -12.26 4.59
C PRO A 120 27.19 -10.73 4.66
N GLU A 121 28.41 -10.19 4.59
CA GLU A 121 28.65 -8.73 4.63
C GLU A 121 28.13 -7.99 3.39
N GLY A 122 27.97 -8.68 2.27
CA GLY A 122 27.48 -8.14 1.01
C GLY A 122 26.08 -8.62 0.63
N MET A 123 25.70 -8.36 -0.62
CA MET A 123 24.56 -9.06 -1.24
C MET A 123 24.86 -10.56 -1.36
N PRO A 124 23.84 -11.42 -1.23
CA PRO A 124 23.97 -12.83 -1.59
C PRO A 124 24.45 -12.99 -3.05
N GLU A 125 25.39 -13.90 -3.28
CA GLU A 125 25.84 -14.24 -4.64
C GLU A 125 24.75 -14.95 -5.46
N VAL A 126 23.87 -15.69 -4.79
CA VAL A 126 22.75 -16.42 -5.39
C VAL A 126 21.47 -16.05 -4.69
N MET A 127 20.48 -15.60 -5.46
CA MET A 127 19.14 -15.32 -4.95
C MET A 127 18.38 -16.64 -4.73
N SER A 128 17.86 -16.84 -3.52
CA SER A 128 17.01 -17.98 -3.21
C SER A 128 15.64 -17.88 -3.89
N GLY A 129 14.94 -19.02 -4.03
CA GLY A 129 13.57 -19.03 -4.55
C GLY A 129 12.59 -18.20 -3.71
N TYR A 130 12.78 -18.17 -2.38
CA TYR A 130 11.96 -17.33 -1.49
C TYR A 130 12.19 -15.84 -1.76
N ALA A 131 13.45 -15.42 -1.88
CA ALA A 131 13.78 -14.03 -2.18
C ALA A 131 13.32 -13.61 -3.59
N ALA A 132 13.35 -14.54 -4.56
CA ALA A 132 12.81 -14.32 -5.90
C ALA A 132 11.30 -14.04 -5.87
N VAL A 133 10.52 -14.87 -5.16
CA VAL A 133 9.08 -14.67 -5.00
C VAL A 133 8.78 -13.39 -4.24
N HIS A 134 9.51 -13.10 -3.16
CA HIS A 134 9.38 -11.84 -2.41
C HIS A 134 9.59 -10.62 -3.33
N SER A 135 10.69 -10.62 -4.09
CA SER A 135 11.03 -9.52 -5.00
C SER A 135 9.98 -9.35 -6.09
N PHE A 136 9.57 -10.44 -6.74
CA PHE A 136 8.52 -10.42 -7.76
C PHE A 136 7.20 -9.88 -7.21
N ALA A 137 6.79 -10.33 -6.02
CA ALA A 137 5.58 -9.86 -5.35
C ALA A 137 5.66 -8.36 -5.04
N PHE A 138 6.80 -7.89 -4.51
CA PHE A 138 7.04 -6.48 -4.20
C PHE A 138 6.99 -5.59 -5.45
N TYR A 139 7.72 -5.95 -6.52
CA TYR A 139 7.72 -5.19 -7.77
C TYR A 139 6.35 -5.16 -8.45
N THR A 140 5.63 -6.29 -8.41
CA THR A 140 4.26 -6.36 -8.95
C THR A 140 3.31 -5.46 -8.16
N ALA A 141 3.41 -5.47 -6.82
CA ALA A 141 2.61 -4.61 -5.95
C ALA A 141 2.87 -3.12 -6.21
N PHE A 142 4.15 -2.71 -6.29
CA PHE A 142 4.53 -1.33 -6.57
C PHE A 142 4.09 -0.87 -7.97
N THR A 143 4.30 -1.70 -8.99
CA THR A 143 3.85 -1.40 -10.36
C THR A 143 2.33 -1.23 -10.40
N GLY A 144 1.60 -2.09 -9.70
CA GLY A 144 0.16 -1.98 -9.52
C GLY A 144 -0.25 -0.64 -8.90
N LEU A 145 0.42 -0.21 -7.83
CA LEU A 145 0.15 1.08 -7.19
C LEU A 145 0.46 2.27 -8.09
N ILE A 146 1.57 2.24 -8.82
CA ILE A 146 1.93 3.30 -9.76
C ILE A 146 0.86 3.42 -10.84
N ALA A 147 0.45 2.31 -11.44
CA ALA A 147 -0.64 2.31 -12.42
C ALA A 147 -1.96 2.81 -11.80
N ALA A 148 -2.26 2.42 -10.54
CA ALA A 148 -3.45 2.86 -9.83
C ALA A 148 -3.47 4.39 -9.66
N CYS A 149 -2.31 5.00 -9.37
CA CYS A 149 -2.19 6.46 -9.27
C CYS A 149 -2.71 7.14 -10.53
N PHE A 150 -2.34 6.69 -11.73
CA PHE A 150 -2.80 7.29 -12.98
C PHE A 150 -4.28 6.99 -13.28
N VAL A 151 -4.78 5.81 -12.90
CA VAL A 151 -6.22 5.49 -13.01
C VAL A 151 -7.06 6.45 -12.16
N PHE A 152 -6.64 6.70 -10.92
CA PHE A 152 -7.34 7.62 -10.03
C PHE A 152 -7.09 9.09 -10.40
N ALA A 153 -5.92 9.45 -10.92
CA ALA A 153 -5.68 10.77 -11.48
C ALA A 153 -6.68 11.10 -12.60
N ARG A 154 -6.91 10.16 -13.54
CA ARG A 154 -7.91 10.32 -14.59
C ARG A 154 -9.33 10.45 -14.03
N ARG A 155 -9.66 9.68 -12.99
CA ARG A 155 -10.95 9.80 -12.30
C ARG A 155 -11.14 11.20 -11.71
N PHE A 156 -10.19 11.67 -10.93
CA PHE A 156 -10.29 12.99 -10.28
C PHE A 156 -10.25 14.14 -11.29
N ALA A 157 -9.51 14.00 -12.38
CA ALA A 157 -9.54 14.94 -13.50
C ALA A 157 -10.94 15.05 -14.12
N ALA A 158 -11.61 13.91 -14.37
CA ALA A 158 -12.98 13.88 -14.89
C ALA A 158 -14.02 14.45 -13.92
N GLN A 159 -13.69 14.52 -12.62
CA GLN A 159 -14.51 15.14 -11.58
C GLN A 159 -14.18 16.63 -11.35
N GLY A 160 -13.18 17.18 -12.05
CA GLY A 160 -12.71 18.56 -11.85
C GLY A 160 -11.87 18.75 -10.59
N GLU A 161 -11.48 17.69 -9.89
CA GLU A 161 -10.74 17.73 -8.63
C GLU A 161 -9.22 17.82 -8.87
N ARG A 162 -8.75 18.98 -9.34
CA ARG A 162 -7.35 19.21 -9.75
C ARG A 162 -6.32 18.88 -8.67
N GLY A 163 -6.59 19.20 -7.40
CA GLY A 163 -5.67 18.89 -6.30
C GLY A 163 -5.41 17.38 -6.14
N TRP A 164 -6.48 16.58 -6.22
CA TRP A 164 -6.40 15.12 -6.15
C TRP A 164 -5.75 14.51 -7.39
N GLN A 165 -6.04 15.06 -8.56
CA GLN A 165 -5.36 14.67 -9.80
C GLN A 165 -3.84 14.87 -9.66
N VAL A 166 -3.39 16.06 -9.26
CA VAL A 166 -1.96 16.39 -9.10
C VAL A 166 -1.33 15.49 -8.05
N TYR A 167 -1.98 15.28 -6.91
CA TYR A 167 -1.47 14.40 -5.86
C TYR A 167 -1.25 12.95 -6.35
N CYS A 168 -2.20 12.41 -7.12
CA CYS A 168 -2.07 11.08 -7.70
C CYS A 168 -0.92 11.03 -8.72
N VAL A 169 -0.84 11.98 -9.65
CA VAL A 169 0.25 12.04 -10.64
C VAL A 169 1.61 12.19 -9.97
N ALA A 170 1.73 13.11 -9.01
CA ALA A 170 2.97 13.33 -8.26
C ALA A 170 3.40 12.05 -7.53
N THR A 171 2.49 11.36 -6.84
CA THR A 171 2.82 10.09 -6.18
C THR A 171 3.28 9.02 -7.18
N GLY A 172 2.57 8.88 -8.30
CA GLY A 172 2.89 7.91 -9.35
C GLY A 172 4.22 8.16 -10.05
N ILE A 173 4.72 9.40 -10.05
CA ILE A 173 6.02 9.79 -10.61
C ILE A 173 7.13 9.73 -9.55
N VAL A 174 6.91 10.32 -8.38
CA VAL A 174 7.94 10.45 -7.33
C VAL A 174 8.31 9.09 -6.76
N SER A 175 7.36 8.18 -6.56
CA SER A 175 7.64 6.87 -5.97
C SER A 175 8.64 6.03 -6.79
N PRO A 176 8.46 5.81 -8.11
CA PRO A 176 9.46 5.08 -8.91
C PRO A 176 10.78 5.84 -9.06
N LEU A 177 10.77 7.18 -9.10
CA LEU A 177 12.00 7.96 -9.13
C LEU A 177 12.83 7.76 -7.85
N LEU A 178 12.18 7.78 -6.68
CA LEU A 178 12.85 7.49 -5.41
C LEU A 178 13.40 6.07 -5.39
N ILE A 179 12.67 5.07 -5.88
CA ILE A 179 13.19 3.70 -5.99
C ILE A 179 14.46 3.66 -6.86
N ALA A 180 14.44 4.28 -8.04
CA ALA A 180 15.59 4.33 -8.94
C ALA A 180 16.80 5.04 -8.30
N ILE A 181 16.56 6.14 -7.59
CA ILE A 181 17.59 6.85 -6.81
C ILE A 181 18.15 5.94 -5.71
N GLY A 182 17.30 5.24 -4.98
CA GLY A 182 17.72 4.32 -3.91
C GLY A 182 18.60 3.19 -4.43
N MET A 183 18.26 2.61 -5.57
CA MET A 183 19.08 1.58 -6.25
C MET A 183 20.44 2.13 -6.72
N SER A 184 20.53 3.44 -6.98
CA SER A 184 21.78 4.10 -7.38
C SER A 184 22.63 4.50 -6.16
N LEU A 185 22.00 4.76 -5.01
CA LEU A 185 22.63 5.18 -3.76
C LEU A 185 22.74 4.01 -2.77
N ASN A 186 23.62 3.04 -3.07
CA ASN A 186 23.79 1.81 -2.29
C ASN A 186 23.95 2.02 -0.77
N SER A 187 24.55 3.12 -0.32
CA SER A 187 24.78 3.42 1.11
C SER A 187 23.57 3.97 1.87
N TRP A 188 22.49 4.35 1.17
CA TRP A 188 21.25 4.92 1.74
C TRP A 188 19.98 4.24 1.19
N ILE A 189 20.13 3.10 0.53
CA ILE A 189 19.03 2.41 -0.15
C ILE A 189 17.83 2.17 0.78
N GLY A 190 18.05 1.77 2.03
CA GLY A 190 16.95 1.47 2.95
C GLY A 190 16.10 2.70 3.30
N VAL A 191 16.74 3.87 3.50
CA VAL A 191 16.03 5.14 3.77
C VAL A 191 15.26 5.59 2.55
N VAL A 192 15.89 5.57 1.38
CA VAL A 192 15.23 6.04 0.15
C VAL A 192 14.05 5.13 -0.21
N MET A 193 14.20 3.81 -0.06
CA MET A 193 13.11 2.85 -0.26
C MET A 193 11.99 3.02 0.78
N ALA A 194 12.32 3.34 2.04
CA ALA A 194 11.32 3.64 3.07
C ALA A 194 10.52 4.91 2.73
N ILE A 195 11.16 5.97 2.23
CA ILE A 195 10.46 7.20 1.79
C ILE A 195 9.60 6.91 0.56
N ALA A 196 10.11 6.16 -0.42
CA ALA A 196 9.35 5.78 -1.61
C ALA A 196 8.09 4.97 -1.24
N GLY A 197 8.25 3.98 -0.35
CA GLY A 197 7.13 3.20 0.15
C GLY A 197 6.16 4.05 0.98
N MET A 198 6.63 5.03 1.74
CA MET A 198 5.77 5.89 2.56
C MET A 198 4.89 6.76 1.66
N ALA A 199 5.44 7.29 0.56
CA ALA A 199 4.68 8.01 -0.45
C ALA A 199 3.60 7.10 -1.08
N ALA A 200 4.00 5.91 -1.54
CA ALA A 200 3.09 4.98 -2.23
C ALA A 200 1.99 4.40 -1.30
N PHE A 201 2.36 3.93 -0.11
CA PHE A 201 1.42 3.27 0.82
C PHE A 201 0.59 4.32 1.58
N GLY A 202 1.20 5.47 1.87
CA GLY A 202 0.49 6.64 2.38
C GLY A 202 -0.59 7.10 1.39
N TRP A 203 -0.30 7.09 0.09
CA TRP A 203 -1.30 7.39 -0.94
C TRP A 203 -2.48 6.40 -0.93
N VAL A 204 -2.25 5.10 -0.77
CA VAL A 204 -3.34 4.11 -0.62
C VAL A 204 -4.24 4.47 0.56
N SER A 205 -3.61 4.85 1.68
CA SER A 205 -4.31 5.21 2.91
C SER A 205 -5.16 6.47 2.74
N VAL A 206 -4.57 7.52 2.15
CA VAL A 206 -5.22 8.80 1.89
C VAL A 206 -6.36 8.65 0.87
N LEU A 207 -6.15 7.87 -0.19
CA LEU A 207 -7.17 7.54 -1.18
C LEU A 207 -8.35 6.80 -0.54
N ALA A 208 -8.09 5.77 0.26
CA ALA A 208 -9.13 5.00 0.93
C ALA A 208 -9.94 5.87 1.90
N ALA A 209 -9.29 6.78 2.63
CA ALA A 209 -9.95 7.76 3.49
C ALA A 209 -10.84 8.73 2.70
N ARG A 210 -10.35 9.23 1.55
CA ARG A 210 -11.11 10.09 0.64
C ARG A 210 -12.36 9.41 0.10
N LEU A 211 -12.23 8.18 -0.39
CA LEU A 211 -13.34 7.38 -0.89
C LEU A 211 -14.34 7.01 0.21
N ARG A 212 -13.86 6.78 1.44
CA ARG A 212 -14.73 6.57 2.60
C ARG A 212 -15.56 7.82 2.91
N ALA A 213 -14.98 9.02 2.79
CA ALA A 213 -15.70 10.27 2.94
C ALA A 213 -16.74 10.48 1.81
N GLU A 214 -16.42 10.11 0.57
CA GLU A 214 -17.40 10.12 -0.55
C GLU A 214 -18.61 9.23 -0.24
N ALA A 215 -18.37 8.00 0.24
CA ALA A 215 -19.43 7.07 0.60
C ALA A 215 -20.34 7.62 1.72
N GLY A 216 -19.76 8.31 2.71
CA GLY A 216 -20.52 8.98 3.77
C GLY A 216 -21.40 10.11 3.23
N ASN A 217 -20.85 10.99 2.39
CA ASN A 217 -21.58 12.11 1.82
C ASN A 217 -22.74 11.67 0.92
N ALA A 218 -22.56 10.58 0.16
CA ALA A 218 -23.62 9.99 -0.66
C ALA A 218 -24.79 9.50 0.20
N SER A 219 -24.52 8.82 1.32
CA SER A 219 -25.57 8.37 2.25
C SER A 219 -26.36 9.52 2.90
N PHE A 220 -25.68 10.62 3.25
CA PHE A 220 -26.32 11.78 3.87
C PHE A 220 -27.28 12.52 2.92
N ARG A 221 -26.89 12.72 1.65
CA ARG A 221 -27.73 13.40 0.64
C ARG A 221 -29.06 12.68 0.43
N LEU A 222 -29.06 11.33 0.42
CA LEU A 222 -30.28 10.52 0.28
C LEU A 222 -31.25 10.69 1.45
N HIS A 223 -30.74 10.76 2.68
CA HIS A 223 -31.55 10.99 3.89
C HIS A 223 -32.13 12.42 3.94
N GLY A 224 -31.36 13.43 3.52
CA GLY A 224 -31.80 14.82 3.53
C GLY A 224 -32.96 15.09 2.56
N THR A 225 -32.99 14.39 1.43
CA THR A 225 -34.11 14.46 0.47
C THR A 225 -35.35 13.71 0.97
N ALA A 226 -35.20 12.59 1.68
CA ALA A 226 -36.33 11.80 2.18
C ALA A 226 -37.09 12.48 3.34
N LYS A 227 -36.45 13.37 4.10
CA LYS A 227 -37.12 14.15 5.18
C LYS A 227 -37.83 15.41 4.69
N ARG A 228 -37.69 15.78 3.41
CA ARG A 228 -38.28 16.99 2.81
C ARG A 228 -39.43 16.69 1.84
N ALA A 229 -39.77 15.41 1.64
CA ALA A 229 -40.91 14.94 0.88
C ALA A 229 -41.98 14.43 1.86
#